data_AF-A0A7W1GLY8-F1
#
_entry.id   AF-A0A7W1GLY8-F1
#
_cell.length_a   1.000
_cell.length_b   1.000
_cell.length_c   1.000
_cell.angle_alpha   90.00
_cell.angle_beta   90.00
_cell.angle_gamma   90.00
#
_symmetry.space_group_name_H-M   'P 1'
#
loop_
_entity.id
_entity.type
_entity.pdbx_description
1 polymer ?
#
loop_
_entity_poly.entity_id
_entity_poly.type
_entity_poly.pdbx_seq_one_letter_code
_entity_poly.pdbx_strand_id
1 'polypeptide(L)'
;MAHEVNTLLERIEALLGGAPHVLELERLLTDGYAKALALEAERLRIERRMDGVATALEADLEGAKELSVLAERRASLDRDLAYLRERLRLLKERTRELRTVIPQPGLP
;
A
#
# COMPACT_ATOMS: atom_id res chain seq x y z
N MET A 1 -5.86 7.87 -6.67
CA MET A 1 -4.93 7.41 -5.60
C MET A 1 -5.63 6.98 -4.32
N ALA A 2 -6.12 7.88 -3.45
CA ALA A 2 -6.74 7.48 -2.17
C ALA A 2 -7.96 6.56 -2.36
N HIS A 3 -8.82 6.87 -3.34
CA HIS A 3 -9.96 6.02 -3.69
C HIS A 3 -9.55 4.60 -4.11
N GLU A 4 -8.51 4.46 -4.95
CA GLU A 4 -8.03 3.14 -5.39
C GLU A 4 -7.44 2.31 -4.23
N VAL A 5 -6.73 2.97 -3.30
CA VAL A 5 -6.20 2.29 -2.09
C VAL A 5 -7.36 1.81 -1.23
N ASN A 6 -8.37 2.65 -1.00
CA ASN A 6 -9.56 2.27 -0.24
C ASN A 6 -10.32 1.11 -0.88
N THR A 7 -10.57 1.16 -2.19
CA THR A 7 -11.22 0.05 -2.91
C THR A 7 -10.41 -1.25 -2.82
N LEU A 8 -9.08 -1.17 -2.90
CA LEU A 8 -8.22 -2.34 -2.71
C LEU A 8 -8.32 -2.89 -1.29
N LEU A 9 -8.30 -2.01 -0.27
CA LEU A 9 -8.44 -2.40 1.13
C LEU A 9 -9.79 -3.06 1.40
N GLU A 10 -10.89 -2.51 0.90
CA GLU A 10 -12.23 -3.10 0.99
C GLU A 10 -12.27 -4.52 0.39
N ARG A 11 -11.62 -4.73 -0.76
CA ARG A 11 -11.48 -6.06 -1.36
C ARG A 11 -10.66 -7.00 -0.47
N ILE A 12 -9.58 -6.51 0.14
CA ILE A 12 -8.76 -7.31 1.07
C ILE A 12 -9.56 -7.71 2.31
N GLU A 13 -10.34 -6.79 2.89
CA GLU A 13 -11.25 -7.08 4.02
C GLU A 13 -12.26 -8.17 3.65
N ALA A 14 -12.91 -8.05 2.50
CA ALA A 14 -13.91 -9.00 2.05
C ALA A 14 -13.34 -10.42 1.90
N LEU A 15 -12.12 -10.57 1.35
CA LEU A 15 -11.50 -11.89 1.23
C LEU A 15 -11.00 -12.43 2.57
N LEU A 16 -10.55 -11.57 3.49
CA LEU A 16 -10.12 -11.99 4.82
C LEU A 16 -11.29 -12.47 5.71
N GLY A 17 -12.47 -11.87 5.57
CA GLY A 17 -13.68 -12.29 6.28
C GLY A 17 -14.44 -13.47 5.66
N GLY A 18 -14.04 -13.93 4.48
CA GLY A 18 -14.77 -14.92 3.69
C GLY A 18 -14.10 -16.30 3.56
N ALA A 19 -14.61 -17.08 2.62
CA ALA A 19 -14.03 -18.35 2.17
C ALA A 19 -13.57 -18.24 0.69
N PRO A 20 -12.56 -17.42 0.39
CA PRO A 20 -12.14 -17.15 -0.98
C PRO A 20 -11.37 -18.32 -1.61
N HIS A 21 -11.35 -18.36 -2.94
CA HIS A 21 -10.45 -19.27 -3.65
C HIS A 21 -8.99 -18.79 -3.54
N VAL A 22 -8.05 -19.72 -3.43
CA VAL A 22 -6.60 -19.42 -3.34
C VAL A 22 -6.13 -18.55 -4.51
N LEU A 23 -6.63 -18.79 -5.73
CA LEU A 23 -6.28 -17.99 -6.91
C LEU A 23 -6.75 -16.53 -6.81
N GLU A 24 -7.85 -16.25 -6.11
CA GLU A 24 -8.33 -14.88 -5.90
C GLU A 24 -7.45 -14.13 -4.90
N LEU A 25 -7.01 -14.82 -3.84
CA LEU A 25 -6.06 -14.30 -2.88
C LEU A 25 -4.72 -13.96 -3.52
N GLU A 26 -4.19 -14.84 -4.37
CA GLU A 26 -2.93 -14.63 -5.08
C GLU A 26 -2.97 -13.42 -6.00
N ARG A 27 -4.04 -13.30 -6.81
CA ARG A 27 -4.25 -12.14 -7.67
C ARG A 27 -4.30 -10.85 -6.85
N LEU A 28 -5.04 -10.85 -5.74
CA LEU A 28 -5.15 -9.66 -4.89
C LEU A 28 -3.83 -9.32 -4.19
N LEU A 29 -3.02 -10.32 -3.80
CA LEU A 29 -1.67 -10.09 -3.30
C LEU A 29 -0.77 -9.43 -4.36
N THR A 30 -0.82 -9.89 -5.61
CA THR A 30 -0.07 -9.28 -6.71
C THR A 30 -0.49 -7.82 -6.93
N ASP A 31 -1.79 -7.56 -7.08
CA ASP A 31 -2.32 -6.20 -7.25
C ASP A 31 -1.94 -5.31 -6.06
N GLY A 32 -2.03 -5.85 -4.85
CA GLY A 32 -1.71 -5.12 -3.63
C GLY A 32 -0.24 -4.77 -3.47
N TYR A 33 0.67 -5.69 -3.80
CA TYR A 33 2.10 -5.38 -3.81
C TYR A 33 2.46 -4.38 -4.90
N ALA A 34 1.86 -4.48 -6.09
CA ALA A 34 2.04 -3.47 -7.14
C ALA A 34 1.57 -2.09 -6.66
N LYS A 35 0.45 -2.02 -5.94
CA LYS A 35 -0.04 -0.76 -5.36
C LYS A 35 0.88 -0.22 -4.26
N ALA A 36 1.41 -1.08 -3.40
CA ALA A 36 2.37 -0.68 -2.37
C ALA A 36 3.64 -0.07 -2.99
N LEU A 37 4.19 -0.69 -4.03
CA LEU A 37 5.33 -0.16 -4.80
C LEU A 37 5.02 1.21 -5.43
N ALA A 38 3.81 1.40 -5.96
CA ALA A 38 3.39 2.68 -6.51
C ALA A 38 3.30 3.79 -5.44
N LEU A 39 2.82 3.47 -4.23
CA LEU A 39 2.77 4.40 -3.10
C LEU A 39 4.18 4.76 -2.60
N GLU A 40 5.09 3.79 -2.52
CA GLU A 40 6.49 4.01 -2.17
C GLU A 40 7.18 4.94 -3.18
N ALA A 41 6.95 4.73 -4.47
CA ALA A 41 7.47 5.60 -5.51
C ALA A 41 6.95 7.04 -5.37
N GLU A 42 5.67 7.21 -5.03
CA GLU A 42 5.09 8.54 -4.80
C GLU A 42 5.68 9.21 -3.55
N ARG A 43 5.84 8.46 -2.46
CA ARG A 43 6.51 8.91 -1.24
C ARG A 43 7.91 9.44 -1.54
N LEU A 44 8.70 8.70 -2.33
CA LEU A 44 10.04 9.12 -2.76
C LEU A 44 10.04 10.38 -3.67
N ARG A 45 8.99 10.61 -4.44
CA ARG A 45 8.85 11.86 -5.21
C ARG A 45 8.57 13.05 -4.29
N ILE A 46 7.71 12.86 -3.30
CA ILE A 46 7.40 13.91 -2.30
C ILE A 46 8.64 14.25 -1.48
N GLU A 47 9.39 13.26 -1.01
CA GLU A 47 10.64 13.48 -0.28
C GLU A 47 11.63 14.33 -1.09
N ARG A 48 11.88 13.97 -2.36
CA ARG A 48 12.74 14.77 -3.24
C ARG A 48 12.22 16.19 -3.47
N ARG A 49 10.91 16.39 -3.54
CA ARG A 49 10.32 17.74 -3.68
C ARG A 49 10.52 18.55 -2.40
N MET A 50 10.31 17.95 -1.23
CA MET A 50 10.55 18.58 0.07
C MET A 50 12.01 19.03 0.19
N ASP A 51 12.97 18.16 -0.16
CA ASP A 51 14.39 18.51 -0.14
C ASP A 51 14.71 19.70 -1.05
N GLY A 52 14.11 19.73 -2.24
CA GLY A 52 14.25 20.84 -3.19
C GLY A 52 13.71 22.16 -2.64
N VAL A 53 12.50 22.14 -2.05
CA VAL A 53 11.89 23.34 -1.45
C VAL A 53 12.68 23.80 -0.23
N ALA A 54 13.11 22.87 0.63
CA ALA A 54 13.90 23.20 1.82
C ALA A 54 15.25 23.84 1.47
N THR A 55 15.90 23.38 0.38
CA THR A 55 17.16 23.96 -0.11
C THR A 55 16.98 25.37 -0.66
N ALA A 56 15.81 25.67 -1.23
CA ALA A 56 15.49 26.98 -1.80
C ALA A 56 14.84 27.96 -0.78
N LEU A 57 14.72 27.57 0.49
CA LEU A 57 13.94 28.30 1.49
C LEU A 57 14.70 29.52 2.05
N GLU A 58 14.56 30.68 1.41
CA GLU A 58 15.09 31.97 1.91
C GLU A 58 14.04 32.74 2.74
N ALA A 59 13.67 32.22 3.92
CA ALA A 59 12.62 32.82 4.78
C ALA A 59 11.28 33.12 4.06
N ASP A 60 11.01 32.38 2.99
CA ASP A 60 9.82 32.53 2.16
C ASP A 60 8.62 31.81 2.79
N LEU A 61 7.55 32.57 3.02
CA LEU A 61 6.28 32.04 3.54
C LEU A 61 5.62 31.06 2.58
N GLU A 62 5.85 31.19 1.27
CA GLU A 62 5.26 30.27 0.29
C GLU A 62 5.96 28.92 0.30
N GLY A 63 7.30 28.89 0.33
CA GLY A 63 8.07 27.65 0.55
C GLY A 63 7.71 26.94 1.85
N ALA A 64 7.45 27.69 2.94
CA ALA A 64 7.01 27.10 4.21
C ALA A 64 5.62 26.44 4.11
N LYS A 65 4.67 27.06 3.39
CA LYS A 65 3.34 26.46 3.13
C LYS A 65 3.44 25.23 2.25
N GLU A 66 4.24 25.28 1.19
CA GLU A 66 4.45 24.13 0.30
C GLU A 66 5.03 22.93 1.09
N LEU A 67 6.02 23.17 1.95
CA LEU A 67 6.57 22.14 2.82
C LEU A 67 5.52 21.53 3.76
N SER A 68 4.65 22.35 4.34
CA SER A 68 3.54 21.87 5.19
C SER A 68 2.60 20.94 4.42
N VAL A 69 2.18 21.35 3.21
CA VAL A 69 1.30 20.54 2.35
C VAL A 69 1.96 19.23 1.94
N LEU A 70 3.25 19.27 1.58
CA LEU A 70 4.01 18.07 1.21
C LEU A 70 4.18 17.13 2.41
N ALA A 71 4.44 17.66 3.61
CA ALA A 71 4.56 16.88 4.83
C ALA A 71 3.25 16.18 5.20
N GLU A 72 2.11 16.88 5.11
CA GLU A 72 0.78 16.29 5.32
C GLU A 72 0.49 15.16 4.33
N ARG A 73 0.79 15.40 3.04
CA ARG A 73 0.60 14.40 1.99
C ARG A 73 1.49 13.17 2.19
N ARG A 74 2.76 13.37 2.58
CA ARG A 74 3.69 12.29 2.94
C ARG A 74 3.18 11.49 4.13
N ALA A 75 2.73 12.16 5.19
CA ALA A 75 2.18 11.50 6.37
C ALA A 75 0.93 10.67 6.04
N SER A 76 0.09 11.12 5.11
CA SER A 76 -1.03 10.32 4.61
C SER A 76 -0.56 9.08 3.86
N LEU A 77 0.40 9.20 2.95
CA LEU A 77 0.95 8.05 2.22
C LEU A 77 1.61 7.04 3.15
N ASP A 78 2.34 7.51 4.18
CA ASP A 78 2.97 6.63 5.16
C ASP A 78 1.92 5.81 5.93
N ARG A 79 0.80 6.42 6.32
CA ARG A 79 -0.32 5.72 6.96
C ARG A 79 -0.97 4.70 6.03
N ASP A 80 -1.28 5.10 4.80
CA ASP A 80 -1.91 4.24 3.80
C ASP A 80 -1.02 3.03 3.47
N LEU A 81 0.29 3.26 3.32
CA LEU A 81 1.27 2.22 3.03
C LEU A 81 1.44 1.25 4.21
N ALA A 82 1.52 1.76 5.44
CA ALA A 82 1.60 0.92 6.64
C ALA A 82 0.37 0.04 6.77
N TYR A 83 -0.82 0.62 6.61
CA TYR A 83 -2.07 -0.13 6.69
C TYR A 83 -2.18 -1.18 5.59
N LEU A 84 -1.91 -0.81 4.33
CA LEU A 84 -1.94 -1.75 3.20
C LEU A 84 -0.98 -2.93 3.41
N ARG A 85 0.26 -2.67 3.85
CA ARG A 85 1.26 -3.73 4.09
C ARG A 85 0.80 -4.70 5.16
N GLU A 86 0.20 -4.21 6.24
CA GLU A 86 -0.32 -5.06 7.31
C GLU A 86 -1.47 -5.94 6.81
N ARG A 87 -2.40 -5.37 6.02
CA ARG A 87 -3.50 -6.15 5.44
C ARG A 87 -3.01 -7.19 4.43
N LEU A 88 -1.99 -6.87 3.62
CA LEU A 88 -1.35 -7.83 2.71
C LEU A 88 -0.62 -8.95 3.46
N ARG A 89 -0.01 -8.66 4.62
CA ARG A 89 0.61 -9.68 5.48
C ARG A 89 -0.44 -10.69 5.95
N LEU A 90 -1.58 -10.22 6.46
CA LEU A 90 -2.68 -11.07 6.89
C LEU A 90 -3.25 -11.90 5.73
N LEU A 91 -3.42 -11.28 4.55
CA LEU A 91 -3.90 -11.97 3.35
C LEU A 91 -2.94 -13.10 2.92
N LYS A 92 -1.62 -12.86 3.01
CA LYS A 92 -0.59 -13.85 2.72
C LYS A 92 -0.63 -15.03 3.70
N GLU A 93 -0.85 -14.76 4.99
CA GLU A 93 -1.00 -15.79 6.02
C GLU A 93 -2.22 -16.67 5.74
N ARG A 94 -3.38 -16.04 5.47
CA ARG A 94 -4.60 -16.74 5.07
C ARG A 94 -4.41 -17.62 3.83
N THR A 95 -3.70 -17.12 2.83
CA THR A 95 -3.37 -17.88 1.61
C THR A 95 -2.53 -19.12 1.93
N ARG A 96 -1.56 -18.98 2.84
CA ARG A 96 -0.71 -20.08 3.28
C ARG A 96 -1.52 -21.16 3.99
N GLU A 97 -2.41 -20.77 4.89
CA GLU A 97 -3.29 -21.71 5.61
C GLU A 97 -4.16 -22.53 4.64
N LEU A 98 -4.81 -21.87 3.69
CA LEU A 98 -5.66 -22.57 2.70
C LEU A 98 -4.87 -23.54 1.83
N ARG A 99 -3.63 -23.21 1.48
CA ARG A 99 -2.73 -24.11 0.74
C ARG A 99 -2.28 -25.32 1.57
N THR A 100 -2.17 -25.19 2.89
CA THR A 100 -1.80 -26.33 3.77
C THR A 100 -2.97 -27.28 4.01
N VAL A 101 -4.20 -26.78 3.93
CA VAL A 101 -5.43 -27.57 4.11
C VAL A 101 -5.84 -28.34 2.85
N ILE A 102 -5.46 -27.85 1.66
CA ILE A 102 -5.72 -28.51 0.38
C ILE A 102 -4.44 -29.25 -0.04
N PRO A 103 -4.31 -30.57 0.22
CA PRO A 103 -3.21 -31.33 -0.38
C PRO A 103 -3.33 -31.21 -1.91
N GLN A 104 -2.23 -30.82 -2.55
CA GLN A 104 -2.11 -30.92 -4.01
C GLN A 104 -2.39 -32.37 -4.38
N PRO A 105 -3.46 -32.70 -5.14
CA PRO A 105 -3.57 -34.02 -5.73
C PRO A 105 -2.35 -34.18 -6.63
N GLY A 106 -1.55 -35.22 -6.34
CA GLY A 106 -0.22 -35.41 -6.91
C GLY A 106 -0.19 -35.19 -8.41
N LEU A 107 0.85 -34.49 -8.86
CA LEU A 107 1.32 -34.70 -10.22
C LEU A 107 1.76 -36.17 -10.36
N PRO A 108 1.45 -36.82 -11.50
CA PRO A 108 1.79 -38.22 -11.76
C PRO A 108 3.29 -38.50 -11.71
#